data_AF-A0A9N9JF38-F1
#
_entry.id   AF-A0A9N9JF38-F1
#
_cell.length_a   1.000
_cell.length_b   1.000
_cell.length_c   1.000
_cell.angle_alpha   90.00
_cell.angle_beta   90.00
_cell.angle_gamma   90.00
#
_symmetry.space_group_name_H-M   'P 1'
#
loop_
_entity.id
_entity.type
_entity.pdbx_description
1 polymer ?
#
loop_
_entity_poly.entity_id
_entity_poly.type
_entity_poly.pdbx_seq_one_letter_code
_entity_poly.pdbx_strand_id
1 'polypeptide(L)'
;MYRKYGKCSGCNKKKSLKYENVDLCTNCYSAQFQSVNSGNSDIDNLIKATQKNNIQFRLEWISFEDFVDIQKVAEGGFSMIFTAKWRKGRVK
;
A
#
# COMPACT_ATOMS: atom_id res chain seq x y z
N MET A 1 -16.03 -24.61 -11.92
CA MET A 1 -15.61 -23.20 -11.74
C MET A 1 -14.71 -22.79 -12.91
N TYR A 2 -15.19 -21.96 -13.83
CA TYR A 2 -14.38 -21.49 -14.96
C TYR A 2 -13.38 -20.43 -14.48
N ARG A 3 -12.08 -20.75 -14.51
CA ARG A 3 -11.02 -19.75 -14.28
C ARG A 3 -10.96 -18.84 -15.49
N LYS A 4 -11.45 -17.60 -15.37
CA LYS A 4 -11.21 -16.57 -16.38
C LYS A 4 -9.73 -16.16 -16.32
N TYR A 5 -9.10 -16.05 -17.49
CA TYR A 5 -7.70 -15.67 -17.62
C TYR A 5 -7.61 -14.36 -18.40
N GLY A 6 -6.75 -13.46 -17.95
CA GLY A 6 -6.44 -12.21 -18.63
C GLY A 6 -4.93 -12.02 -18.76
N LYS A 7 -4.51 -10.94 -19.43
CA LYS A 7 -3.10 -10.52 -19.44
C LYS A 7 -2.87 -9.46 -18.36
N CYS A 8 -1.71 -9.49 -17.72
CA CYS A 8 -1.23 -8.40 -16.87
C CYS A 8 -0.82 -7.22 -17.75
N SER A 9 -1.29 -6.00 -17.46
CA SER A 9 -0.87 -4.81 -18.21
C SER A 9 0.62 -4.46 -18.02
N GLY A 10 1.23 -4.86 -16.90
CA GLY A 10 2.61 -4.53 -16.58
C GLY A 10 3.67 -5.52 -17.10
N CYS A 11 3.32 -6.79 -17.32
CA CYS A 11 4.28 -7.78 -17.83
C CYS A 11 3.75 -8.67 -18.95
N ASN A 12 2.52 -8.44 -19.42
CA ASN A 12 1.84 -9.22 -20.47
C ASN A 12 1.69 -10.73 -20.20
N LYS A 13 2.09 -11.22 -19.02
CA LYS A 13 1.90 -12.62 -18.61
C LYS A 13 0.43 -12.93 -18.34
N LYS A 14 0.04 -14.17 -18.63
CA LYS A 14 -1.28 -14.71 -18.32
C LYS A 14 -1.47 -14.73 -16.80
N LYS A 15 -2.57 -14.18 -16.32
CA LYS A 15 -2.96 -14.18 -14.90
C LYS A 15 -4.36 -14.74 -14.73
N SER A 16 -4.60 -15.39 -13.59
CA SER A 16 -5.97 -15.74 -13.19
C SER A 16 -6.71 -14.47 -12.77
N LEU A 17 -7.85 -14.20 -13.40
CA LEU A 17 -8.78 -13.15 -12.99
C LEU A 17 -9.56 -13.70 -11.78
N LYS A 18 -8.91 -13.75 -10.61
CA LYS A 18 -9.55 -14.17 -9.35
C LYS A 18 -10.38 -13.05 -8.73
N TYR A 19 -10.08 -11.80 -9.08
CA TYR A 19 -10.74 -10.61 -8.60
C TYR A 19 -11.02 -9.70 -9.78
N GLU A 20 -12.18 -9.05 -9.79
CA GLU A 20 -12.53 -8.07 -10.81
C GLU A 20 -11.62 -6.84 -10.65
N ASN A 21 -11.12 -6.32 -11.77
CA ASN A 21 -10.51 -4.98 -11.90
C ASN A 21 -9.11 -4.73 -11.31
N VAL A 22 -8.22 -5.73 -11.22
CA VAL A 22 -6.79 -5.43 -11.06
C VAL A 22 -6.12 -5.56 -12.43
N ASP A 23 -5.58 -4.49 -13.01
CA ASP A 23 -4.90 -4.50 -14.32
C ASP A 23 -3.53 -5.19 -14.26
N LEU A 24 -2.91 -5.20 -13.09
CA LEU A 24 -1.63 -5.84 -12.83
C LEU A 24 -1.78 -7.26 -12.27
N CYS A 25 -0.74 -8.08 -12.39
CA CYS A 25 -0.61 -9.33 -11.64
C CYS A 25 0.05 -9.05 -10.28
N THR A 26 -0.02 -9.99 -9.34
CA THR A 26 0.56 -9.84 -7.99
C THR A 26 1.98 -9.33 -8.04
N ASN A 27 2.83 -9.90 -8.89
CA ASN A 27 4.25 -9.51 -8.97
C ASN A 27 4.44 -8.09 -9.50
N CYS A 28 3.72 -7.69 -10.55
CA CYS A 28 3.85 -6.34 -11.12
C CYS A 28 3.24 -5.27 -10.21
N TYR A 29 2.15 -5.59 -9.52
CA TYR A 29 1.55 -4.69 -8.54
C TYR A 29 2.47 -4.56 -7.32
N SER A 30 2.98 -5.67 -6.78
CA SER A 30 3.96 -5.64 -5.68
C SER A 30 5.24 -4.88 -6.05
N ALA A 31 5.64 -4.86 -7.32
CA ALA A 31 6.77 -4.05 -7.78
C ALA A 31 6.50 -2.53 -7.79
N GLN A 32 5.23 -2.09 -7.75
CA GLN A 32 4.89 -0.67 -7.61
C GLN A 32 5.09 -0.16 -6.18
N PHE A 33 5.02 -1.05 -5.19
CA PHE A 33 5.36 -0.72 -3.82
C PHE A 33 6.89 -0.75 -3.73
N GLN A 34 7.50 0.41 -3.95
CA GLN A 34 8.92 0.66 -3.75
C GLN A 34 9.38 0.12 -2.39
N SER A 35 10.69 -0.07 -2.25
CA SER A 35 11.35 -0.37 -0.98
C SER A 35 10.83 0.54 0.12
N VAL A 36 9.95 0.00 0.97
CA VAL A 36 9.57 0.67 2.21
C VAL A 36 10.85 0.94 2.98
N ASN A 37 11.06 2.21 3.32
CA ASN A 37 12.17 2.69 4.11
C ASN A 37 11.61 3.69 5.12
N SER A 38 11.02 3.15 6.18
CA SER A 38 10.57 3.96 7.32
C SER A 38 11.71 4.41 8.23
N GLY A 39 12.93 3.91 7.99
CA GLY A 39 14.02 3.98 8.96
C GLY A 39 13.91 2.95 10.09
N ASN A 40 12.87 2.10 10.10
CA ASN A 40 12.67 1.02 11.06
C ASN A 40 12.46 -0.32 10.34
N SER A 41 13.40 -1.24 10.52
CA SER A 41 13.38 -2.55 9.86
C SER A 41 12.17 -3.41 10.22
N ASP A 42 11.65 -3.31 11.45
CA ASP A 42 10.54 -4.14 11.91
C ASP A 42 9.23 -3.69 11.26
N ILE A 43 9.03 -2.38 11.16
CA ILE A 43 7.90 -1.77 10.44
C ILE A 43 8.00 -2.12 8.94
N ASP A 44 9.17 -1.97 8.35
CA ASP A 44 9.39 -2.27 6.93
C ASP A 44 9.09 -3.75 6.63
N ASN A 45 9.53 -4.66 7.51
CA ASN A 45 9.28 -6.10 7.38
C ASN A 45 7.80 -6.44 7.51
N LEU A 46 7.09 -5.81 8.47
CA LEU A 46 5.65 -5.98 8.64
C LEU A 46 4.89 -5.57 7.36
N ILE A 47 5.20 -4.39 6.82
CA ILE A 47 4.53 -3.87 5.64
C ILE A 47 4.79 -4.79 4.43
N LYS A 48 6.05 -5.17 4.19
CA LYS A 48 6.43 -6.10 3.12
C LYS A 48 5.72 -7.46 3.25
N ALA A 49 5.57 -7.98 4.46
CA ALA A 49 4.87 -9.24 4.71
C ALA A 49 3.39 -9.17 4.27
N THR A 50 2.70 -8.06 4.53
CA THR A 50 1.32 -7.87 4.05
C THR A 50 1.24 -7.74 2.53
N GLN A 51 2.21 -7.06 1.91
CA GLN A 51 2.24 -6.82 0.47
C GLN A 51 2.54 -8.06 -0.36
N LYS A 52 3.24 -9.06 0.19
CA LYS A 52 3.55 -10.32 -0.51
C LYS A 52 2.35 -11.26 -0.61
N ASN A 53 1.51 -11.28 0.43
CA ASN A 53 0.55 -12.37 0.65
C ASN A 53 -0.89 -12.03 0.25
N ASN A 54 -1.27 -10.76 0.19
CA ASN A 54 -2.65 -10.37 -0.05
C ASN A 54 -2.75 -9.20 -1.04
N ILE A 55 -3.56 -9.33 -2.08
CA ILE A 55 -3.79 -8.23 -3.03
C ILE A 55 -4.74 -7.18 -2.46
N GLN A 56 -5.71 -7.61 -1.64
CA GLN A 56 -6.81 -6.77 -1.15
C GLN A 56 -6.46 -6.01 0.14
N PHE A 57 -5.73 -6.63 1.05
CA PHE A 57 -5.43 -6.06 2.37
C PHE A 57 -3.92 -5.91 2.57
N ARG A 58 -3.36 -4.83 2.04
CA ARG A 58 -1.94 -4.46 2.19
C ARG A 58 -1.82 -3.18 3.00
N LEU A 59 -0.75 -3.11 3.79
CA LEU A 59 -0.33 -1.87 4.41
C LEU A 59 0.46 -1.02 3.42
N GLU A 60 0.30 0.29 3.55
CA GLU A 60 1.03 1.31 2.80
C GLU A 60 1.81 2.17 3.79
N TRP A 61 3.09 2.40 3.48
CA TRP A 61 3.89 3.35 4.23
C TRP A 61 3.62 4.76 3.71
N ILE A 62 3.32 5.69 4.62
CA ILE A 62 3.09 7.08 4.30
C ILE A 62 4.20 7.88 5.00
N SER A 63 5.04 8.56 4.22
CA SER A 63 6.05 9.44 4.79
C SER A 63 5.37 10.60 5.51
N PHE A 64 5.94 11.04 6.63
CA PHE A 64 5.42 12.21 7.35
C PHE A 64 5.39 13.46 6.45
N GLU A 65 6.34 13.58 5.52
CA GLU A 65 6.44 14.66 4.54
C GLU A 65 5.26 14.72 3.55
N ASP A 66 4.52 13.62 3.40
CA ASP A 66 3.34 13.54 2.53
C ASP A 66 2.06 14.09 3.20
N PHE A 67 2.14 14.43 4.50
CA PHE A 67 1.06 15.08 5.23
C PHE A 67 1.13 16.60 5.09
N VAL A 68 -0.03 17.22 4.88
CA VAL A 68 -0.23 18.68 4.82
C VAL A 68 -1.36 19.08 5.75
N ASP A 69 -1.50 20.40 5.99
CA ASP A 69 -2.52 20.95 6.89
C ASP A 69 -2.52 20.28 8.27
N ILE A 70 -1.32 20.08 8.84
CA ILE A 70 -1.13 19.40 10.12
C ILE A 70 -1.59 20.33 11.25
N GLN A 71 -2.60 19.92 12.00
CA GLN A 71 -3.20 20.68 13.09
C GLN A 71 -3.25 19.84 14.36
N LYS A 72 -2.85 20.43 15.49
CA LYS A 72 -2.92 19.78 16.80
C LYS A 72 -4.37 19.75 17.27
N VAL A 73 -4.83 18.57 17.69
CA VAL A 73 -6.17 18.35 18.23
C VAL A 73 -6.15 18.34 19.74
N ALA A 74 -5.20 17.61 20.32
CA ALA A 74 -5.12 17.41 21.76
C ALA A 74 -3.70 17.05 22.19
N GLU A 75 -3.42 17.22 23.46
CA GLU A 75 -2.22 16.74 24.15
C GLU A 75 -2.64 16.14 25.48
N GLY A 76 -2.14 14.94 25.76
CA GLY A 76 -2.25 14.30 27.07
C GLY A 76 -0.86 14.09 27.66
N GLY A 77 -0.79 13.46 28.83
CA GLY A 77 0.49 13.26 29.54
C GLY A 77 1.55 12.43 28.80
N PHE A 78 1.16 11.69 27.76
CA PHE A 78 2.07 10.78 27.04
C PHE A 78 2.06 10.94 25.51
N SER A 79 1.20 11.79 24.94
CA SER A 79 1.10 11.91 23.48
C SER A 79 0.42 13.20 23.03
N MET A 80 0.69 13.56 21.78
CA MET A 80 0.01 14.61 21.03
C MET A 80 -0.77 13.99 19.88
N ILE A 81 -1.99 14.48 19.68
CA ILE A 81 -2.88 14.06 18.60
C ILE A 81 -2.93 15.16 17.56
N PHE A 82 -2.75 14.79 16.29
CA PHE A 82 -2.82 15.70 15.15
C PHE A 82 -3.81 15.20 14.10
N THR A 83 -4.45 16.13 13.41
CA THR A 83 -5.15 15.89 12.15
C THR A 83 -4.27 16.37 10.99
N ALA A 84 -4.32 15.68 9.86
CA ALA A 84 -3.61 16.07 8.66
C ALA A 84 -4.36 15.60 7.41
N LYS A 85 -4.10 16.24 6.28
CA LYS A 85 -4.50 15.74 4.95
C LYS A 85 -3.33 15.02 4.30
N TRP A 86 -3.61 13.89 3.65
CA TRP A 86 -2.61 13.16 2.89
C TRP A 86 -2.61 13.60 1.42
N ARG A 87 -1.53 14.24 0.97
CA ARG A 87 -1.48 14.88 -0.36
C ARG A 87 -1.59 13.88 -1.52
N LYS A 88 -0.90 12.75 -1.43
CA LYS A 88 -0.86 11.74 -2.51
C LYS A 88 -2.15 10.92 -2.58
N GLY A 89 -2.85 10.78 -1.45
CA GLY A 89 -3.99 9.87 -1.34
C GLY A 89 -3.58 8.41 -1.49
N ARG A 90 -4.55 7.50 -1.34
CA ARG A 90 -4.31 6.06 -1.41
C ARG A 90 -3.92 5.63 -2.82
N VAL A 91 -2.87 4.81 -2.94
CA VAL A 91 -2.54 4.12 -4.19
C VAL A 91 -3.72 3.21 -4.56
N LYS A 92 -4.32 3.46 -5.74
CA LYS A 92 -5.44 2.69 -6.30
C LYS A 92 -4.97 1.43 -7.02
#